data_AF-A0A7V5H235-F1
#
_entry.id   AF-A0A7V5H235-F1
#
_cell.length_a   1.000
_cell.length_b   1.000
_cell.length_c   1.000
_cell.angle_alpha   90.00
_cell.angle_beta   90.00
_cell.angle_gamma   90.00
#
_symmetry.space_group_name_H-M   'P 1'
#
loop_
_entity.id
_entity.type
_entity.pdbx_description
1 polymer ?
#
loop_
_entity_poly.entity_id
_entity_poly.type
_entity_poly.pdbx_seq_one_letter_code
_entity_poly.pdbx_strand_id
1 'polypeptide(L)'
;GIICMGPATRAGCEALCINGNMPCTGCFGPTSKVLDQGAKALSAVASILDYNEEEDIQQVMNKIADPVGTFYRYGLPVSMLQRRNLAKTKS
;
A
#
# COMPACT_ATOMS: atom_id res chain seq x y z
N GLY A 1 0.62 -6.47 14.27
CA GLY A 1 0.71 -5.03 13.96
C GLY A 1 -0.44 -4.61 13.07
N ILE A 2 -0.63 -3.30 12.87
CA ILE A 2 -1.65 -2.74 11.98
C ILE A 2 -0.93 -2.07 10.80
N ILE A 3 -1.43 -2.25 9.59
CA ILE A 3 -0.87 -1.61 8.39
C ILE A 3 -1.14 -0.11 8.46
N CYS A 4 -0.07 0.69 8.44
CA CYS A 4 -0.14 2.14 8.40
C CYS A 4 0.60 2.65 7.17
N MET A 5 -0.09 3.42 6.32
CA MET A 5 0.48 3.96 5.08
C MET A 5 1.34 5.20 5.29
N GLY A 6 1.46 5.69 6.54
CA GLY A 6 2.18 6.91 6.89
C GLY A 6 3.60 7.00 6.31
N PRO A 7 4.45 5.96 6.44
CA PRO A 7 5.82 5.98 5.90
C PRO A 7 5.91 6.14 4.38
N ALA A 8 4.87 5.78 3.63
CA ALA A 8 4.81 5.90 2.18
C ALA A 8 4.01 7.13 1.71
N THR A 9 3.52 7.96 2.62
CA THR A 9 2.58 9.05 2.32
C THR A 9 3.23 10.41 2.55
N ARG A 10 2.95 11.36 1.64
CA ARG A 10 3.38 12.74 1.79
C ARG A 10 2.80 13.38 3.06
N ALA A 11 3.64 14.07 3.82
CA ALA A 11 3.24 14.84 5.00
C ALA A 11 2.43 16.10 4.63
N GLY A 12 1.78 16.71 5.62
CA GLY A 12 0.98 17.94 5.47
C GLY A 12 -0.39 17.88 6.13
N CYS A 13 -0.87 16.68 6.51
CA CYS A 13 -2.10 16.48 7.26
C CYS A 13 -1.88 16.37 8.78
N GLU A 14 -0.68 16.73 9.28
CA GLU A 14 -0.33 16.68 10.71
C GLU A 14 -0.59 15.33 11.41
N ALA A 15 -0.60 14.24 10.64
CA ALA A 15 -0.91 12.89 11.12
C ALA A 15 -2.26 12.77 11.85
N LEU A 16 -3.29 13.52 11.42
CA LEU A 16 -4.64 13.51 11.98
C LEU A 16 -5.20 12.11 12.27
N CYS A 17 -4.98 11.15 11.36
CA CYS A 17 -5.39 9.75 11.55
C CYS A 17 -4.78 9.13 12.82
N ILE A 18 -3.46 9.25 12.99
CA ILE A 18 -2.75 8.64 14.12
C ILE A 18 -3.14 9.34 15.42
N ASN A 19 -3.28 10.67 15.40
CA ASN A 19 -3.79 11.44 16.54
C ASN A 19 -5.24 11.05 16.91
N GLY A 20 -6.01 10.55 15.95
CA GLY A 20 -7.34 9.98 16.13
C GLY A 20 -7.38 8.47 16.41
N ASN A 21 -6.25 7.85 16.80
CA ASN A 21 -6.13 6.41 17.09
C ASN A 21 -6.47 5.47 15.91
N MET A 22 -6.23 5.92 14.67
CA MET A 22 -6.40 5.09 13.48
C MET A 22 -5.15 5.12 12.58
N PRO A 23 -4.86 4.03 11.85
CA PRO A 23 -3.73 4.02 10.93
C PRO A 23 -3.93 5.04 9.80
N CYS A 24 -2.83 5.61 9.31
CA CYS A 24 -2.88 6.44 8.11
C CYS A 24 -3.31 5.59 6.92
N THR A 25 -4.29 6.07 6.16
CA THR A 25 -4.82 5.41 4.95
C THR A 25 -4.12 5.86 3.67
N GLY A 26 -3.29 6.91 3.73
CA GLY A 26 -2.45 7.33 2.61
C GLY A 26 -3.08 8.33 1.64
N CYS A 27 -4.09 9.10 2.06
CA CYS A 27 -4.86 9.99 1.19
C CYS A 27 -4.05 11.09 0.48
N PHE A 28 -2.92 11.53 1.04
CA PHE A 28 -2.07 12.58 0.43
C PHE A 28 -1.16 12.06 -0.69
N GLY A 29 -1.21 10.76 -0.97
CA GLY A 29 -0.45 10.13 -2.04
C GLY A 29 1.06 10.07 -1.76
N PRO A 30 1.86 9.71 -2.78
CA PRO A 30 3.30 9.52 -2.63
C PRO A 30 4.09 10.84 -2.50
N THR A 31 5.33 10.70 -2.01
CA THR A 31 6.32 11.79 -2.03
C THR A 31 6.87 12.00 -3.44
N SER A 32 7.58 13.12 -3.67
CA SER A 32 8.12 13.47 -5.00
C SER A 32 9.12 12.46 -5.58
N LYS A 33 9.69 11.57 -4.75
CA LYS A 33 10.66 10.55 -5.16
C LYS A 33 10.05 9.15 -5.29
N VAL A 34 8.74 9.01 -5.11
CA VAL A 34 8.04 7.73 -5.16
C VAL A 34 6.99 7.78 -6.28
N LEU A 35 7.11 6.88 -7.24
CA LEU A 35 6.16 6.76 -8.35
C LEU A 35 4.90 6.00 -7.93
N ASP A 36 5.08 4.86 -7.26
CA ASP A 36 3.98 4.00 -6.81
C ASP A 36 3.99 3.91 -5.28
N GLN A 37 3.00 4.55 -4.66
CA GLN A 37 2.82 4.57 -3.20
C GLN A 37 2.57 3.17 -2.64
N GLY A 38 1.69 2.39 -3.29
CA GLY A 38 1.30 1.07 -2.81
C GLY A 38 2.47 0.09 -2.86
N ALA A 39 3.25 0.12 -3.95
CA ALA A 39 4.44 -0.71 -4.10
C ALA A 39 5.51 -0.35 -3.07
N LYS A 40 5.73 0.95 -2.79
CA LYS A 40 6.69 1.37 -1.74
C LYS A 40 6.22 1.04 -0.33
N ALA A 41 4.92 1.16 -0.04
CA ALA A 41 4.36 0.72 1.24
C ALA A 41 4.53 -0.79 1.43
N LEU A 42 4.21 -1.58 0.40
CA LEU A 42 4.40 -3.03 0.43
C LEU A 42 5.87 -3.41 0.64
N SER A 43 6.80 -2.76 -0.07
CA SER A 43 8.24 -2.97 0.11
C SER A 43 8.68 -2.67 1.54
N ALA A 44 8.17 -1.58 2.15
CA ALA A 44 8.50 -1.25 3.53
C ALA A 44 7.95 -2.29 4.52
N VAL A 45 6.72 -2.77 4.33
CA VAL A 45 6.15 -3.85 5.15
C VAL A 45 6.98 -5.12 5.00
N ALA A 46 7.29 -5.54 3.77
CA ALA A 46 8.09 -6.74 3.51
C ALA A 46 9.47 -6.67 4.17
N SER A 47 10.13 -5.50 4.20
CA SER A 47 11.42 -5.33 4.87
C SER A 47 11.38 -5.40 6.40
N ILE A 48 10.19 -5.25 7.01
CA ILE A 48 10.01 -5.36 8.47
C ILE A 48 9.65 -6.80 8.88
N LEU A 49 9.13 -7.59 7.95
CA LEU A 49 8.76 -8.98 8.18
C LEU A 49 10.05 -9.83 8.25
N ASP A 50 10.44 -10.23 9.46
CA ASP A 50 11.62 -11.08 9.72
C ASP A 50 11.26 -12.57 9.56
N TYR A 51 11.03 -12.99 8.32
CA TYR A 51 10.78 -14.40 7.97
C TYR A 51 11.70 -14.82 6.83
N ASN A 52 12.34 -15.97 6.99
CA ASN A 52 13.26 -16.53 5.99
C ASN A 52 12.64 -17.71 5.21
N GLU A 53 11.58 -18.32 5.73
CA GLU A 53 10.89 -19.45 5.11
C GLU A 53 9.71 -18.97 4.26
N GLU A 54 9.53 -19.58 3.10
CA GLU A 54 8.52 -19.18 2.12
C GLU A 54 7.09 -19.39 2.63
N GLU A 55 6.85 -20.49 3.37
CA GLU A 55 5.52 -20.78 3.92
C GLU A 55 5.07 -19.72 4.95
N ASP A 56 5.98 -19.23 5.78
CA ASP A 56 5.68 -18.22 6.80
C ASP A 56 5.34 -16.87 6.16
N ILE A 57 6.05 -16.50 5.10
CA ILE A 57 5.76 -15.29 4.31
C ILE A 57 4.35 -15.38 3.73
N GLN A 58 3.99 -16.52 3.12
CA GLN A 58 2.65 -16.72 2.56
C GLN A 58 1.56 -16.61 3.64
N GLN A 59 1.76 -17.19 4.82
CA GLN A 59 0.80 -17.09 5.92
C GLN A 59 0.57 -15.66 6.38
N VAL A 60 1.64 -14.84 6.46
CA VAL A 60 1.52 -13.44 6.87
C VAL A 60 0.86 -12.60 5.79
N MET A 61 1.23 -12.81 4.52
CA MET A 61 0.63 -12.10 3.39
C MET A 61 -0.87 -12.40 3.27
N ASN A 62 -1.28 -13.63 3.56
CA ASN A 62 -2.69 -14.04 3.58
C ASN A 62 -3.53 -13.38 4.69
N LYS A 63 -2.90 -12.77 5.72
CA LYS A 63 -3.63 -11.99 6.73
C LYS A 63 -4.11 -10.64 6.20
N ILE A 64 -3.58 -10.19 5.06
CA ILE A 64 -4.03 -8.97 4.40
C ILE A 64 -5.24 -9.31 3.53
N ALA A 65 -6.44 -9.14 4.09
CA ALA A 65 -7.69 -9.54 3.44
C ALA A 65 -7.91 -8.88 2.06
N ASP A 66 -7.55 -7.61 1.90
CA ASP A 66 -7.62 -6.89 0.63
C ASP A 66 -6.35 -6.05 0.40
N PRO A 67 -5.32 -6.60 -0.25
CA PRO A 67 -4.08 -5.86 -0.53
C PRO A 67 -4.31 -4.65 -1.43
N VAL A 68 -5.24 -4.73 -2.38
CA VAL A 68 -5.51 -3.64 -3.33
C VAL A 68 -6.21 -2.48 -2.62
N GLY A 69 -7.28 -2.74 -1.88
CA GLY A 69 -7.96 -1.72 -1.10
C GLY A 69 -7.14 -1.16 0.06
N THR A 70 -6.14 -1.91 0.53
CA THR A 70 -5.21 -1.45 1.58
C THR A 70 -4.10 -0.56 1.02
N PHE A 71 -3.36 -1.03 0.01
CA PHE A 71 -2.18 -0.31 -0.51
C PHE A 71 -2.50 0.70 -1.61
N TYR A 72 -3.64 0.55 -2.30
CA TYR A 72 -4.00 1.34 -3.49
C TYR A 72 -5.32 2.10 -3.35
N ARG A 73 -5.79 2.34 -2.11
CA ARG A 73 -7.10 2.97 -1.84
C ARG A 73 -7.37 4.25 -2.62
N TYR A 74 -6.37 5.12 -2.73
CA TYR A 74 -6.46 6.40 -3.44
C TYR A 74 -5.59 6.45 -4.71
N GLY A 75 -4.62 5.56 -4.82
CA GLY A 75 -3.59 5.59 -5.87
C GLY A 75 -3.76 4.58 -6.99
N LEU A 76 -4.79 3.70 -6.96
CA LEU A 76 -4.94 2.63 -7.96
C LEU A 76 -4.89 3.12 -9.43
N PRO A 77 -5.56 4.21 -9.83
CA PRO A 77 -5.57 4.65 -11.23
C PRO A 77 -4.20 5.09 -11.77
N VAL A 78 -3.31 5.54 -10.89
CA VAL A 78 -1.96 6.04 -11.23
C VAL A 78 -0.86 5.03 -10.85
N SER A 79 -1.24 3.87 -10.35
CA SER A 79 -0.31 2.81 -9.96
C SER A 79 0.37 2.16 -11.16
N MET A 80 1.46 1.43 -10.91
CA MET A 80 2.12 0.60 -11.91
C MET A 80 1.34 -0.67 -12.24
N LEU A 81 0.26 -0.97 -11.49
CA LEU A 81 -0.57 -2.14 -11.72
C LEU A 81 -1.33 -1.99 -13.04
N GLN A 82 -1.23 -3.01 -13.90
CA GLN A 82 -2.02 -3.08 -15.11
C GLN A 82 -3.49 -3.39 -14.79
N ARG A 83 -4.42 -2.86 -15.61
CA ARG A 83 -5.84 -3.18 -15.47
C ARG A 83 -6.07 -4.68 -15.61
N ARG A 84 -6.69 -5.29 -14.60
CA ARG A 84 -7.03 -6.72 -14.58
C ARG A 84 -7.99 -7.12 -15.72
N ASN A 85 -8.92 -6.24 -16.10
CA ASN A 85 -9.90 -6.48 -17.15
C ASN A 85 -9.85 -5.37 -18.20
N LEU A 86 -9.05 -5.55 -19.25
CA LEU A 86 -9.23 -4.84 -20.52
C LEU A 86 -10.18 -5.68 -21.37
N ALA A 87 -11.44 -5.27 -21.51
CA ALA A 87 -12.17 -5.66 -22.72
C ALA A 87 -11.31 -5.22 -23.89
N LYS A 88 -10.92 -6.15 -24.78
CA LYS A 88 -10.11 -5.82 -25.96
C LYS A 88 -10.81 -4.69 -26.70
N THR A 89 -10.31 -3.46 -26.58
CA THR A 89 -10.77 -2.36 -27.40
C THR A 89 -10.35 -2.73 -28.83
N LYS A 90 -11.31 -3.12 -29.66
CA LYS A 90 -11.08 -3.32 -31.09
C LYS A 90 -10.57 -1.99 -31.64
N SER A 91 -9.30 -1.98 -32.05
CA SER A 91 -8.77 -0.96 -32.96
C SER A 91 -9.15 -1.31 -34.39
#